data_AF-A0A8T6JA63-F1
#
_entry.id   AF-A0A8T6JA63-F1
#
_cell.length_a   1.000
_cell.length_b   1.000
_cell.length_c   1.000
_cell.angle_alpha   90.00
_cell.angle_beta   90.00
_cell.angle_gamma   90.00
#
_symmetry.space_group_name_H-M   'P 1'
#
loop_
_entity.id
_entity.type
_entity.pdbx_description
1 polymer ?
#
loop_
_entity_poly.entity_id
_entity_poly.type
_entity_poly.pdbx_seq_one_letter_code
_entity_poly.pdbx_strand_id
1 'polypeptide(L)' 'MSSFGLDRKLGPMRLRAWFLLLNFIFNGVALYGLSRVTVEGAGWPILVVGVIGTLACIGVLSAPAKE' A
#
# COMPACT_ATOMS: atom_id res chain seq x y z
N MET A 1 18.41 -12.74 -26.92
CA MET A 1 17.09 -13.38 -26.75
C MET A 1 17.16 -14.28 -25.52
N SER A 2 17.09 -13.69 -24.32
CA SER A 2 17.22 -14.41 -23.04
C SER A 2 16.72 -13.55 -21.87
N SER A 3 15.44 -13.18 -21.87
CA SER A 3 14.84 -12.37 -20.79
C SER A 3 13.75 -13.10 -20.00
N PHE A 4 13.43 -14.35 -20.36
CA PHE A 4 12.26 -15.06 -19.83
C PHE A 4 12.48 -15.77 -18.49
N GLY A 5 13.71 -15.79 -17.96
CA GLY A 5 14.06 -16.52 -16.72
C GLY A 5 14.02 -15.68 -15.43
N LEU A 6 14.25 -14.36 -15.49
CA LEU A 6 14.28 -13.50 -14.30
C LEU A 6 12.89 -13.01 -13.87
N ASP A 7 11.93 -12.89 -14.80
CA ASP A 7 10.61 -12.34 -14.52
C ASP A 7 9.80 -13.24 -13.56
N ARG A 8 10.01 -14.57 -13.64
CA ARG A 8 9.35 -15.55 -12.75
C ARG A 8 9.84 -15.53 -11.30
N LYS A 9 11.12 -15.24 -11.03
CA LYS A 9 11.66 -15.13 -9.66
C LYS A 9 11.43 -13.74 -9.05
N LEU A 10 11.40 -12.70 -9.88
CA LEU A 10 11.12 -11.33 -9.43
C LEU A 10 9.63 -11.04 -9.28
N GLY A 11 8.73 -11.82 -9.89
CA GLY A 11 7.27 -11.64 -9.80
C GLY A 11 6.74 -11.30 -8.40
N PRO A 12 6.98 -12.13 -7.36
CA PRO A 12 6.50 -11.86 -6.00
C PRO A 12 7.21 -10.68 -5.32
N MET A 13 8.51 -10.46 -5.59
CA MET A 13 9.26 -9.32 -5.05
C MET A 13 8.83 -7.98 -5.67
N ARG A 14 8.55 -7.98 -6.97
CA ARG A 14 8.08 -6.83 -7.74
C ARG A 14 6.66 -6.47 -7.34
N LEU A 15 5.80 -7.48 -7.08
CA LEU A 15 4.47 -7.25 -6.51
C LEU A 15 4.55 -6.62 -5.12
N ARG A 16 5.43 -7.11 -4.24
CA ARG A 16 5.68 -6.50 -2.93
C ARG A 16 6.17 -5.06 -3.01
N ALA A 17 7.07 -4.75 -3.95
CA ALA A 17 7.53 -3.38 -4.18
C ALA A 17 6.37 -2.45 -4.62
N TRP A 18 5.45 -2.95 -5.46
CA TRP A 18 4.23 -2.22 -5.82
C TRP A 18 3.32 -1.99 -4.63
N PHE A 19 3.09 -2.99 -3.77
CA PHE A 19 2.29 -2.81 -2.56
C PHE A 19 2.97 -1.90 -1.52
N LEU A 20 4.30 -1.84 -1.47
CA LEU A 20 5.03 -0.86 -0.65
C LEU A 20 4.75 0.57 -1.13
N LEU A 21 4.81 0.81 -2.44
CA LEU A 21 4.45 2.11 -3.03
C LEU A 21 2.99 2.45 -2.76
N LEU A 22 2.09 1.49 -2.94
CA LEU A 22 0.67 1.65 -2.65
C LEU A 22 0.43 2.00 -1.17
N ASN A 23 1.13 1.32 -0.26
CA ASN A 23 1.06 1.57 1.18
C ASN A 23 1.49 3.00 1.52
N PHE A 24 2.56 3.49 0.88
CA PHE A 24 3.02 4.86 1.06
C PHE A 24 1.97 5.89 0.62
N ILE A 25 1.32 5.66 -0.53
CA ILE A 25 0.24 6.52 -1.03
C ILE A 25 -0.94 6.52 -0.04
N PHE A 26 -1.40 5.34 0.40
CA PHE A 26 -2.51 5.25 1.35
C PHE A 26 -2.19 5.89 2.70
N ASN A 27 -0.94 5.79 3.16
CA ASN A 27 -0.50 6.46 4.37
C ASN A 27 -0.54 8.00 4.20
N GLY A 28 -0.11 8.51 3.05
CA GLY A 28 -0.25 9.93 2.70
C GLY A 28 -1.71 10.39 2.65
N VAL A 29 -2.61 9.58 2.10
CA VAL A 29 -4.05 9.87 2.08
C VAL A 29 -4.63 9.87 3.50
N ALA A 30 -4.20 8.95 4.36
CA ALA A 30 -4.63 8.91 5.77
C ALA A 30 -4.17 10.16 6.53
N LEU A 31 -2.93 10.61 6.34
CA LEU A 31 -2.40 11.83 6.93
C LEU A 31 -3.11 13.09 6.40
N TYR A 32 -3.43 13.12 5.11
CA TYR A 32 -4.23 14.19 4.52
C TYR A 32 -5.66 14.23 5.12
N GLY A 33 -6.30 13.07 5.23
CA GLY A 33 -7.60 12.93 5.90
C GLY A 33 -7.54 13.37 7.35
N LEU A 34 -6.48 13.00 8.08
CA LEU A 34 -6.24 13.41 9.46
C LEU A 34 -6.09 14.93 9.60
N SER A 35 -5.29 15.55 8.73
CA SER A 35 -5.14 17.00 8.69
C SER A 35 -6.47 17.72 8.45
N ARG A 36 -7.32 17.18 7.56
CA ARG A 36 -8.65 17.76 7.29
C ARG A 36 -9.60 17.57 8.49
N VAL A 37 -9.57 16.41 9.14
CA VAL A 37 -10.37 16.15 10.34
C VAL A 37 -9.96 17.05 11.49
N THR A 38 -8.66 17.30 11.69
CA THR A 38 -8.18 18.14 12.79
C THR A 38 -8.41 19.63 12.55
N VAL A 39 -8.39 20.09 11.29
CA VAL A 39 -8.55 21.52 10.96
C VAL A 39 -10.03 21.90 10.74
N GLU A 40 -10.80 21.08 10.02
CA GLU A 40 -12.15 21.42 9.57
C GLU A 40 -13.24 20.55 10.21
N GLY A 41 -12.87 19.50 10.97
CA GLY A 41 -13.84 18.50 11.47
C GLY A 41 -14.43 17.61 10.36
N ALA A 42 -14.00 17.80 9.11
CA ALA A 42 -14.44 17.10 7.92
C ALA A 42 -13.31 16.25 7.33
N GLY A 43 -13.63 15.13 6.66
CA GLY A 43 -12.59 14.26 6.06
C GLY A 43 -12.45 12.89 6.71
N TRP A 44 -13.33 12.53 7.65
CA TRP A 44 -13.44 11.18 8.20
C TRP A 44 -13.48 10.07 7.13
N PRO A 45 -14.23 10.20 6.00
CA PRO A 45 -14.22 9.18 4.96
C PRO A 45 -12.84 8.99 4.31
N ILE A 46 -12.10 10.09 4.10
CA ILE A 46 -10.77 10.07 3.49
C ILE A 46 -9.76 9.40 4.43
N LEU A 47 -9.82 9.72 5.72
CA LEU A 47 -9.02 9.07 6.74
C LEU A 47 -9.29 7.56 6.80
N VAL A 48 -10.57 7.17 6.86
CA VAL A 48 -10.98 5.75 6.91
C VAL A 48 -10.49 4.99 5.68
N VAL A 49 -10.65 5.55 4.48
CA VAL A 49 -10.15 4.94 3.24
C VAL A 49 -8.63 4.78 3.27
N GLY A 50 -7.90 5.82 3.72
CA GLY A 50 -6.45 5.78 3.88
C GLY A 50 -5.99 4.66 4.83
N VAL A 51 -6.61 4.58 6.01
CA VAL A 51 -6.27 3.58 7.03
C VAL A 51 -6.59 2.15 6.56
N ILE A 52 -7.78 1.92 5.98
CA ILE A 52 -8.16 0.60 5.47
C ILE A 52 -7.22 0.16 4.35
N GLY A 53 -6.86 1.07 3.43
CA GLY A 53 -5.91 0.80 2.34
C GLY A 53 -4.51 0.44 2.86
N THR A 54 -4.02 1.15 3.88
CA THR A 54 -2.77 0.83 4.56
C THR A 54 -2.82 -0.56 5.21
N LEU A 55 -3.87 -0.88 5.95
CA LEU A 55 -4.02 -2.20 6.59
C LEU A 55 -4.08 -3.34 5.55
N ALA A 56 -4.78 -3.14 4.44
CA ALA A 56 -4.82 -4.10 3.34
C ALA A 56 -3.43 -4.32 2.72
N CYS A 57 -2.67 -3.25 2.50
CA CYS A 57 -1.30 -3.36 1.98
C CYS A 57 -0.37 -4.09 2.95
N ILE A 58 -0.45 -3.78 4.25
CA ILE A 58 0.31 -4.48 5.29
C ILE A 58 -0.07 -5.96 5.31
N GLY A 59 -1.36 -6.30 5.22
CA GLY A 59 -1.83 -7.67 5.14
C GLY A 59 -1.18 -8.45 4.00
N VAL A 60 -1.18 -7.87 2.79
CA VAL A 60 -0.57 -8.48 1.60
C VAL A 60 0.96 -8.58 1.72
N LEU A 61 1.62 -7.57 2.28
CA LEU A 61 3.07 -7.60 2.52
C LEU A 61 3.47 -8.62 3.58
N SER A 62 2.65 -8.78 4.61
CA SER A 62 2.88 -9.68 5.74
C SER A 62 2.66 -11.14 5.38
N ALA A 63 2.00 -11.42 4.26
CA ALA A 63 1.85 -12.77 3.75
C ALA A 63 3.24 -13.37 3.47
N PRO A 64 3.57 -14.55 4.04
CA PRO A 64 4.86 -15.18 3.85
C PRO A 64 5.08 -15.45 2.36
N ALA A 65 6.31 -15.21 1.89
CA ALA A 65 6.67 -15.65 0.54
C ALA A 65 6.71 -17.17 0.62
N LYS A 66 5.72 -17.85 0.04
CA LYS A 66 5.86 -19.28 -0.21
C LYS A 66 6.97 -19.44 -1.25
N GLU A 67 8.11 -19.93 -0.78
CA GLU A 67 9.24 -20.37 -1.61
C GLU A 67 8.84 -21.51 -2.55
#